data_AF-A0A357SXI3-F1
#
_entry.id   AF-A0A357SXI3-F1
#
_cell.length_a   1.000
_cell.length_b   1.000
_cell.length_c   1.000
_cell.angle_alpha   90.00
_cell.angle_beta   90.00
_cell.angle_gamma   90.00
#
_symmetry.space_group_name_H-M   'P 1'
#
loop_
_entity.id
_entity.type
_entity.pdbx_description
1 polymer ?
#
loop_
_entity_poly.entity_id
_entity_poly.type
_entity_poly.pdbx_seq_one_letter_code
_entity_poly.pdbx_strand_id
1 'polypeptide(L)'
;MGLIELVESRIREIPTLPIVANRVVTLLNNPKSSASDLEKVIKHDQALAARVLKLVNSAYYGFPRRITTVGQGIVILGYKAIKELVLSVSIAELFRMKGNNKIFDRTALWQ
;
A
#
# COMPACT_ATOMS: atom_id res chain seq x y z
N MET A 1 27.02 -7.01 25.61
CA MET A 1 26.40 -6.30 24.48
C MET A 1 25.29 -5.44 25.05
N GLY A 2 25.46 -4.12 25.05
CA GLY A 2 24.54 -3.21 25.73
C GLY A 2 23.21 -3.06 24.97
N LEU A 3 22.14 -2.69 25.67
CA LEU A 3 20.83 -2.41 25.05
C LEU A 3 20.94 -1.38 23.89
N ILE A 4 21.85 -0.42 24.00
CA ILE A 4 22.09 0.60 22.98
C ILE A 4 22.69 -0.01 21.69
N GLU A 5 23.69 -0.89 21.79
CA GLU A 5 24.26 -1.59 20.63
C GLU A 5 23.23 -2.48 19.92
N LEU A 6 22.34 -3.10 20.69
CA LEU A 6 21.25 -3.92 20.15
C LEU A 6 20.24 -3.06 19.39
N VAL A 7 19.86 -1.89 19.92
CA VAL A 7 18.95 -0.96 19.23
C VAL A 7 19.59 -0.40 17.96
N GLU A 8 20.86 0.02 18.00
CA GLU A 8 21.58 0.54 16.82
C GLU A 8 21.70 -0.49 15.69
N SER A 9 22.02 -1.76 16.02
CA SER A 9 22.11 -2.82 15.02
C SER A 9 20.75 -3.14 14.38
N ARG A 10 19.68 -3.13 15.17
CA ARG A 10 18.31 -3.39 14.69
C ARG A 10 17.73 -2.25 13.86
N ILE A 11 18.03 -0.99 14.19
CA ILE A 11 17.58 0.19 13.43
C ILE A 11 18.10 0.16 11.99
N ARG A 12 19.34 -0.31 11.78
CA ARG A 12 19.93 -0.44 10.43
C ARG A 12 19.22 -1.47 9.55
N GLU A 13 18.48 -2.40 10.15
CA GLU A 13 17.72 -3.42 9.42
C GLU A 13 16.29 -3.01 9.06
N ILE A 14 15.84 -1.82 9.46
CA ILE A 14 14.48 -1.33 9.15
C ILE A 14 14.46 -0.87 7.69
N PRO A 15 13.67 -1.52 6.83
CA PRO A 15 13.65 -1.18 5.42
C PRO A 15 12.86 0.12 5.21
N THR A 16 13.26 0.89 4.19
CA THR A 16 12.64 2.18 3.87
C THR A 16 11.32 1.98 3.12
N LEU A 17 10.36 2.88 3.36
CA LEU A 17 9.09 2.85 2.66
C LEU A 17 9.32 3.17 1.16
N PRO A 18 8.67 2.46 0.22
CA PRO A 18 8.78 2.76 -1.20
C PRO A 18 8.43 4.22 -1.52
N ILE A 19 9.09 4.77 -2.56
CA ILE A 19 8.95 6.19 -2.95
C ILE A 19 7.50 6.57 -3.22
N VAL A 20 6.75 5.71 -3.91
CA VAL A 20 5.33 5.92 -4.23
C VAL A 20 4.49 6.02 -2.96
N ALA A 21 4.73 5.13 -1.99
CA ALA A 21 4.00 5.12 -0.73
C ALA A 21 4.23 6.37 0.10
N ASN A 22 5.49 6.80 0.21
CA ASN A 22 5.85 8.06 0.86
C ASN A 22 5.12 9.25 0.20
N ARG A 23 5.14 9.32 -1.13
CA ARG A 23 4.50 10.42 -1.86
C ARG A 23 2.99 10.46 -1.68
N VAL A 24 2.33 9.29 -1.67
CA VAL A 24 0.89 9.20 -1.39
C VAL A 24 0.60 9.64 0.05
N VAL A 25 1.37 9.18 1.04
CA VAL A 25 1.18 9.59 2.44
C VAL A 25 1.36 11.11 2.61
N THR A 26 2.36 11.70 1.95
CA THR A 26 2.56 13.16 1.94
C THR A 26 1.34 13.90 1.37
N LEU A 27 0.78 13.44 0.25
CA LEU A 27 -0.41 14.05 -0.34
C LEU A 27 -1.63 13.91 0.58
N LEU A 28 -1.86 12.73 1.14
CA LEU A 28 -2.99 12.47 2.03
C LEU A 28 -2.98 13.34 3.30
N ASN A 29 -1.80 13.74 3.78
CA ASN A 29 -1.65 14.63 4.93
C ASN A 29 -1.69 16.12 4.56
N ASN A 30 -1.75 16.47 3.27
CA ASN A 30 -1.87 17.85 2.82
C ASN A 30 -3.35 18.22 2.63
N PRO A 31 -3.91 19.16 3.41
CA PRO A 31 -5.32 19.56 3.32
C PRO A 31 -5.68 20.27 2.00
N LYS A 32 -4.68 20.70 1.22
CA LYS A 32 -4.87 21.30 -0.11
C LYS A 32 -4.78 20.29 -1.25
N SER A 33 -4.55 19.01 -0.96
CA SER A 33 -4.44 17.98 -1.99
C SER A 33 -5.81 17.56 -2.52
N SER A 34 -5.88 17.31 -3.83
CA SER A 34 -7.08 16.79 -4.49
C SER A 34 -6.96 15.29 -4.82
N ALA A 35 -8.10 14.66 -5.10
CA ALA A 35 -8.13 13.29 -5.61
C ALA A 35 -7.36 13.16 -6.94
N SER A 36 -7.30 14.23 -7.75
CA SER A 36 -6.52 14.27 -8.99
C SER A 36 -5.01 14.23 -8.72
N ASP A 37 -4.55 14.85 -7.64
CA ASP A 37 -3.12 14.82 -7.27
C ASP A 37 -2.70 13.42 -6.82
N LEU A 38 -3.57 12.75 -6.07
CA LEU A 38 -3.40 11.34 -5.71
C LEU A 38 -3.44 10.42 -6.93
N GLU A 39 -4.40 10.62 -7.85
CA GLU A 39 -4.50 9.85 -9.08
C GLU A 39 -3.23 9.97 -9.92
N LYS A 40 -2.66 11.18 -10.05
CA LYS A 40 -1.40 11.39 -10.77
C LYS A 40 -0.27 10.54 -10.19
N VAL A 41 -0.17 10.39 -8.88
CA VAL A 41 0.86 9.56 -8.25
C VAL A 41 0.55 8.07 -8.41
N ILE A 42 -0.68 7.66 -8.11
CA ILE A 42 -1.09 6.25 -8.09
C ILE A 42 -1.06 5.65 -9.50
N LYS A 43 -1.46 6.39 -10.54
CA LYS A 43 -1.51 5.87 -11.92
C LYS A 43 -0.13 5.53 -12.50
N HIS A 44 0.95 6.10 -11.95
CA HIS A 44 2.31 5.76 -12.36
C HIS A 44 2.76 4.39 -11.81
N ASP A 45 2.07 3.87 -10.80
CA ASP A 45 2.27 2.54 -10.26
C ASP A 45 1.10 1.64 -10.66
N GLN A 46 1.30 0.82 -11.70
CA GLN A 46 0.26 -0.05 -12.24
C GLN A 46 -0.24 -1.08 -11.22
N ALA A 47 0.63 -1.57 -10.33
CA ALA A 47 0.24 -2.53 -9.31
C ALA A 47 -0.67 -1.87 -8.27
N LEU A 48 -0.34 -0.65 -7.83
CA LEU A 48 -1.17 0.11 -6.90
C LEU A 48 -2.50 0.53 -7.53
N ALA A 49 -2.48 1.01 -8.78
CA ALA A 49 -3.68 1.34 -9.54
C ALA A 49 -4.64 0.15 -9.67
N ALA A 50 -4.12 -1.03 -10.01
CA ALA A 50 -4.92 -2.26 -10.09
C ALA A 50 -5.52 -2.63 -8.73
N ARG A 51 -4.78 -2.45 -7.63
CA ARG A 51 -5.28 -2.71 -6.27
C ARG A 51 -6.38 -1.74 -5.86
N VAL A 52 -6.27 -0.46 -6.22
CA VAL A 52 -7.34 0.54 -5.99
C VAL A 52 -8.62 0.12 -6.73
N LEU A 53 -8.51 -0.22 -8.01
CA LEU A 53 -9.64 -0.68 -8.81
C LEU A 53 -10.24 -1.99 -8.29
N LYS A 54 -9.40 -2.94 -7.84
CA LYS A 54 -9.86 -4.19 -7.24
C LYS A 54 -10.62 -3.94 -5.93
N LEU A 55 -10.13 -3.03 -5.09
CA LEU A 55 -10.75 -2.71 -3.81
C LEU A 55 -12.12 -2.05 -4.02
N VAL A 56 -12.21 -1.00 -4.84
CA VAL A 56 -13.47 -0.28 -5.06
C VAL A 56 -14.54 -1.14 -5.75
N ASN A 57 -14.14 -2.12 -6.57
CA ASN A 57 -15.05 -3.08 -7.21
C ASN A 57 -15.28 -4.34 -6.37
N SER A 58 -14.80 -4.40 -5.13
CA SER A 58 -15.02 -5.56 -4.26
C SER A 58 -16.48 -5.62 -3.78
N ALA A 59 -16.93 -6.84 -3.44
CA ALA A 59 -18.27 -7.06 -2.90
C ALA A 59 -18.56 -6.21 -1.65
N TYR A 60 -17.54 -5.81 -0.90
CA TYR A 60 -17.66 -4.93 0.26
C TYR A 60 -18.24 -3.55 -0.11
N TYR A 61 -17.81 -2.97 -1.23
CA TYR A 61 -18.31 -1.67 -1.69
C TYR A 61 -19.56 -1.79 -2.56
N GLY A 62 -19.79 -2.96 -3.18
CA GLY A 62 -21.09 -3.31 -3.78
C GLY A 62 -21.59 -2.38 -4.88
N PHE A 63 -20.71 -1.64 -5.57
CA PHE A 63 -21.11 -0.67 -6.58
C PHE A 63 -21.80 -1.37 -7.77
N PRO A 64 -22.99 -0.91 -8.20
CA PRO A 64 -23.76 -1.57 -9.27
C PRO A 64 -23.12 -1.44 -10.65
N ARG A 65 -22.23 -0.45 -10.83
CA ARG A 65 -21.44 -0.26 -12.05
C ARG A 65 -19.96 -0.46 -11.74
N ARG A 66 -19.26 -1.11 -12.67
CA ARG A 66 -17.83 -1.32 -12.57
C ARG A 66 -17.09 0.02 -12.69
N ILE A 67 -16.26 0.33 -11.69
CA ILE A 67 -15.39 1.50 -11.68
C ILE A 67 -14.14 1.19 -12.50
N THR A 68 -13.82 2.06 -13.45
CA THR A 68 -12.74 1.85 -14.43
C THR A 68 -11.58 2.83 -14.29
N THR A 69 -11.75 3.93 -13.55
CA THR A 69 -10.70 4.94 -13.36
C THR A 69 -10.23 5.02 -11.91
N VAL A 70 -8.95 5.31 -11.73
CA VAL A 70 -8.33 5.44 -10.41
C VAL A 70 -8.90 6.65 -9.68
N GLY A 71 -9.10 7.78 -10.36
CA GLY A 71 -9.72 8.98 -9.78
C GLY A 71 -11.11 8.72 -9.21
N GLN A 72 -11.99 8.02 -9.95
CA GLN A 72 -13.30 7.62 -9.41
C GLN A 72 -13.14 6.69 -8.21
N GLY A 73 -12.22 5.73 -8.28
CA GLY A 73 -11.89 4.85 -7.17
C GLY A 73 -11.49 5.62 -5.91
N ILE A 74 -10.61 6.62 -6.03
CA ILE A 74 -10.15 7.45 -4.91
C ILE A 74 -11.31 8.23 -4.28
N VAL A 75 -12.19 8.80 -5.10
CA VAL A 75 -13.36 9.57 -4.61
C VAL A 75 -14.31 8.66 -3.82
N ILE A 76 -14.57 7.44 -4.31
CA ILE A 76 -15.46 6.49 -3.65
C ILE A 76 -14.84 5.93 -2.36
N LEU A 77 -13.56 5.53 -2.41
CA LEU A 77 -12.86 4.92 -1.27
C LEU A 77 -12.56 5.95 -0.17
N GLY A 78 -12.27 7.19 -0.56
CA GLY A 78 -11.81 8.24 0.32
C GLY A 78 -10.35 8.08 0.78
N TYR A 79 -9.81 9.13 1.38
CA TYR A 79 -8.39 9.22 1.72
C TYR A 79 -7.94 8.19 2.77
N LYS A 80 -8.83 7.86 3.71
CA LYS A 80 -8.52 6.87 4.76
C LYS A 80 -8.25 5.49 4.17
N ALA A 81 -9.15 4.98 3.33
CA ALA A 81 -9.00 3.66 2.72
C ALA A 81 -7.80 3.60 1.75
N ILE A 82 -7.52 4.69 1.03
CA ILE A 82 -6.32 4.78 0.19
C ILE A 82 -5.04 4.71 1.04
N LYS A 83 -5.00 5.40 2.19
CA LYS A 83 -3.86 5.34 3.12
C LYS A 83 -3.60 3.91 3.60
N GLU A 84 -4.65 3.25 4.07
CA GLU A 84 -4.58 1.87 4.57
C GLU A 84 -4.13 0.89 3.47
N LEU A 85 -4.68 1.04 2.27
CA LEU A 85 -4.27 0.24 1.11
C LEU A 85 -2.79 0.42 0.79
N VAL A 86 -2.31 1.66 0.65
CA VAL A 86 -0.92 1.96 0.30
C VAL A 86 0.05 1.44 1.35
N LEU A 87 -0.26 1.64 2.64
CA LEU A 87 0.58 1.15 3.73
C LEU A 87 0.61 -0.38 3.75
N SER A 88 -0.53 -1.05 3.61
CA SER A 88 -0.58 -2.52 3.60
C SER A 88 0.24 -3.13 2.45
N VAL A 89 0.19 -2.53 1.26
CA VAL A 89 0.99 -2.96 0.10
C VAL A 89 2.47 -2.77 0.36
N SER A 90 2.85 -1.58 0.85
CA SER A 90 4.24 -1.25 1.16
C SER A 90 4.82 -2.20 2.20
N ILE A 91 4.08 -2.45 3.27
CA ILE A 91 4.48 -3.38 4.33
C ILE A 91 4.64 -4.80 3.78
N ALA A 92 3.71 -5.26 2.95
CA ALA A 92 3.80 -6.59 2.33
C ALA A 92 5.04 -6.73 1.43
N GLU A 93 5.45 -5.67 0.73
CA GLU A 93 6.69 -5.66 -0.07
C GLU A 93 7.95 -5.71 0.80
N LEU A 94 7.99 -4.94 1.89
CA LEU A 94 9.10 -4.96 2.84
C LEU A 94 9.30 -6.35 3.46
N PHE A 95 8.20 -7.03 3.83
CA PHE A 95 8.27 -8.39 4.35
C PHE A 95 8.61 -9.45 3.29
N ARG A 96 8.35 -9.21 2.00
CA ARG A 96 8.83 -10.06 0.91
C ARG A 96 10.36 -10.04 0.75
N MET A 97 11.02 -8.95 1.16
CA MET A 97 12.48 -8.83 1.08
C MET A 97 13.21 -9.62 2.18
N LYS A 98 12.53 -9.97 3.29
CA LYS A 98 13.08 -10.77 4.39
C LYS A 98 12.51 -12.20 4.36
N GLY A 99 13.12 -13.08 3.57
CA GLY A 99 12.99 -14.53 3.80
C GLY A 99 12.97 -15.39 2.54
N ASN A 100 14.11 -16.04 2.27
CA ASN A 100 14.18 -17.24 1.44
C ASN A 100 14.12 -18.51 2.33
N ASN A 101 13.35 -18.46 3.43
CA ASN A 101 13.12 -19.66 4.24
C ASN A 101 11.99 -20.47 3.60
N LYS A 102 12.39 -21.47 2.82
CA LYS A 102 11.53 -22.50 2.20
C LYS A 102 10.73 -23.37 3.18
N ILE A 103 10.60 -22.97 4.45
CA ILE A 103 10.00 -23.78 5.52
C ILE A 103 8.46 -23.75 5.43
N PHE A 104 7.87 -22.73 4.79
CA PHE A 104 6.42 -22.55 4.78
C PHE A 104 5.87 -22.23 3.39
N ASP A 105 5.11 -23.17 2.84
CA ASP A 105 4.38 -23.02 1.58
C ASP A 105 3.02 -22.34 1.86
N ARG A 106 2.89 -21.08 1.43
CA ARG A 106 1.68 -20.27 1.63
C ARG A 106 0.52 -20.69 0.71
N THR A 107 0.83 -21.36 -0.39
CA THR A 107 -0.14 -21.88 -1.36
C THR A 107 -0.71 -23.22 -0.93
N ALA A 108 0.07 -24.05 -0.23
CA ALA A 108 -0.40 -25.32 0.32
C ALA A 108 -1.37 -25.17 1.51
N LEU A 109 -1.43 -24.00 2.14
CA LEU A 109 -2.22 -23.80 3.37
C LEU A 109 -3.74 -23.72 3.15
N TRP A 110 -4.16 -23.38 1.92
CA TRP A 110 -5.57 -23.22 1.56
C TRP A 110 -5.99 -24.13 0.39
N GLN A 111 -5.23 -25.20 0.15
CA GLN A 111 -5.77 -26.39 -0.50
C GLN A 111 -6.52 -27.24 0.52
#